data_AF-K2CQF8-F1
#
_entry.id   AF-K2CQF8-F1
#
_cell.length_a   1.000
_cell.length_b   1.000
_cell.length_c   1.000
_cell.angle_alpha   90.00
_cell.angle_beta   90.00
_cell.angle_gamma   90.00
#
_symmetry.space_group_name_H-M   'P 1'
#
loop_
_entity.id
_entity.type
_entity.pdbx_description
1 polymer ?
#
loop_
_entity_poly.entity_id
_entity_poly.type
_entity_poly.pdbx_seq_one_letter_code
_entity_poly.pdbx_strand_id
1 'polypeptide(L)'
;MQLSYDKEKLNQFCTRNQIIYLGLFGSAARGEADSKSDIDLLVEFSKTPSLLKHIGIEYELSESIFNNRKVDLITRKSLNKYIAPNILKDLQTIYEEK
;
A
#
# COMPACT_ATOMS: atom_id res chain seq x y z
N MET A 1 10.90 13.55 -2.00
CA MET A 1 9.77 14.04 -1.17
C MET A 1 9.38 12.93 -0.20
N GLN A 2 9.30 13.18 1.12
CA GLN A 2 8.87 12.15 2.08
C GLN A 2 7.34 12.08 2.04
N LEU A 3 6.78 10.89 1.81
CA LEU A 3 5.33 10.70 1.77
C LEU A 3 4.74 10.97 3.17
N SER A 4 3.95 12.02 3.33
CA SER A 4 3.31 12.35 4.60
C SER A 4 1.93 11.68 4.69
N TYR A 5 1.72 10.85 5.70
CA TYR A 5 0.43 10.24 6.02
C TYR A 5 0.25 10.13 7.55
N ASP A 6 -0.99 10.04 8.00
CA ASP A 6 -1.32 9.87 9.41
C ASP A 6 -1.16 8.40 9.82
N LYS A 7 -0.16 8.12 10.65
CA LYS A 7 0.20 6.76 11.07
C LYS A 7 -0.88 6.12 11.94
N GLU A 8 -1.57 6.88 12.78
CA GLU A 8 -2.62 6.32 13.65
C GLU A 8 -3.84 5.91 12.82
N LYS A 9 -4.26 6.77 11.89
CA LYS A 9 -5.34 6.44 10.94
C LYS A 9 -4.98 5.25 10.08
N LEU A 10 -3.73 5.18 9.58
CA LEU A 10 -3.26 4.04 8.80
C LEU A 10 -3.32 2.74 9.61
N ASN A 11 -2.85 2.75 10.85
CA ASN A 11 -2.88 1.56 11.71
C ASN A 11 -4.32 1.07 11.96
N GLN A 12 -5.23 1.98 12.31
CA GLN A 12 -6.65 1.64 12.51
C GLN A 12 -7.29 1.11 11.23
N PHE A 13 -6.97 1.72 10.09
CA PHE A 13 -7.41 1.27 8.78
C PHE A 13 -6.94 -0.16 8.48
N CYS A 14 -5.66 -0.46 8.72
CA CYS A 14 -5.06 -1.77 8.45
C CYS A 14 -5.71 -2.85 9.32
N THR A 15 -5.83 -2.61 10.63
CA THR A 15 -6.47 -3.55 11.56
C THR A 15 -7.93 -3.82 11.18
N ARG A 16 -8.72 -2.79 10.86
CA ARG A 16 -10.13 -2.97 10.45
C ARG A 16 -10.28 -3.77 9.16
N ASN A 17 -9.32 -3.66 8.25
CA ASN A 17 -9.34 -4.33 6.95
C ASN A 17 -8.57 -5.66 6.93
N GLN A 18 -8.14 -6.18 8.10
CA GLN A 18 -7.41 -7.45 8.20
C GLN A 18 -6.11 -7.47 7.38
N ILE A 19 -5.48 -6.30 7.24
CA ILE A 19 -4.16 -6.15 6.63
C ILE A 19 -3.13 -6.52 7.70
N ILE A 20 -2.22 -7.43 7.36
CA ILE A 20 -1.12 -7.86 8.25
C ILE A 20 0.23 -7.27 7.86
N TYR A 21 0.33 -6.81 6.61
CA TYR A 21 1.52 -6.14 6.10
C TYR A 21 1.13 -5.09 5.05
N LEU A 22 1.74 -3.92 5.13
CA LEU A 22 1.67 -2.89 4.09
C LEU A 22 3.05 -2.27 3.88
N GLY A 23 3.51 -2.29 2.65
CA GLY A 23 4.76 -1.65 2.24
C GLY A 23 4.54 -0.67 1.09
N LEU A 24 5.21 0.47 1.16
CA LEU A 24 5.33 1.43 0.07
C LEU A 24 6.47 1.01 -0.84
N PHE A 25 6.27 1.03 -2.16
CA PHE A 25 7.35 0.81 -3.12
C PHE A 25 7.26 1.81 -4.28
N GLY A 26 8.09 1.62 -5.31
CA GLY A 26 8.02 2.43 -6.51
C GLY A 26 8.62 3.83 -6.36
N SER A 27 8.18 4.76 -7.21
CA SER A 27 8.70 6.13 -7.26
C SER A 27 8.45 6.90 -5.96
N ALA A 28 7.37 6.57 -5.25
CA ALA A 28 7.04 7.12 -3.94
C ALA A 28 8.07 6.73 -2.87
N ALA A 29 8.52 5.48 -2.87
CA ALA A 29 9.57 5.03 -1.96
C ALA A 29 10.95 5.60 -2.31
N ARG A 30 11.23 5.81 -3.61
CA ARG A 30 12.50 6.43 -4.09
C ARG A 30 12.56 7.95 -3.91
N GLY A 31 11.47 8.58 -3.47
CA GLY A 31 11.38 10.04 -3.30
C GLY A 31 11.33 10.82 -4.61
N GLU A 32 11.16 10.12 -5.74
CA GLU A 32 11.03 10.62 -7.12
C GLU A 32 9.57 10.96 -7.48
N ALA A 33 8.61 10.54 -6.66
CA ALA A 33 7.20 10.85 -6.86
C ALA A 33 6.93 12.35 -6.74
N ASP A 34 6.23 12.89 -7.74
CA ASP A 34 5.63 14.21 -7.69
C ASP A 34 4.24 14.17 -7.01
N SER A 35 3.59 15.32 -6.88
CA SER A 35 2.26 15.44 -6.27
C SER A 35 1.12 14.77 -7.06
N LYS A 36 1.39 14.32 -8.29
CA LYS A 36 0.42 13.65 -9.17
C LYS A 36 0.67 12.16 -9.32
N SER A 37 1.79 11.67 -8.80
CA SER A 37 2.21 10.28 -8.93
C SER A 37 1.29 9.36 -8.14
N ASP A 38 1.02 8.19 -8.70
CA ASP A 38 0.33 7.09 -8.03
C ASP A 38 1.14 6.62 -6.81
N ILE A 39 0.47 6.00 -5.85
CA ILE A 39 1.07 5.43 -4.64
C ILE A 39 1.00 3.92 -4.75
N ASP A 40 2.16 3.31 -5.00
CA ASP A 40 2.28 1.86 -5.16
C ASP A 40 2.45 1.18 -3.80
N LEU A 41 1.50 0.31 -3.44
CA LEU A 41 1.45 -0.36 -2.15
C LEU A 41 1.44 -1.88 -2.30
N LEU A 42 2.31 -2.55 -1.55
CA LEU A 42 2.34 -3.99 -1.42
C LEU A 42 1.59 -4.38 -0.16
N VAL A 43 0.50 -5.14 -0.30
CA VAL A 43 -0.36 -5.54 0.80
C VAL A 43 -0.37 -7.04 1.04
N GLU A 44 -0.43 -7.43 2.29
CA GLU A 44 -0.75 -8.79 2.71
C GLU A 44 -1.95 -8.77 3.66
N PHE A 45 -2.91 -9.66 3.43
CA PHE A 45 -4.10 -9.81 4.26
C PHE A 45 -4.04 -11.14 5.00
N SER A 46 -4.51 -11.17 6.25
CA SER A 46 -4.66 -12.42 7.02
C SER A 46 -5.63 -13.37 6.32
N LYS A 47 -6.66 -12.80 5.69
CA LYS A 47 -7.61 -13.50 4.82
C LYS A 47 -7.80 -12.73 3.52
N THR A 48 -7.62 -13.41 2.39
CA THR A 48 -7.80 -12.80 1.07
C THR A 48 -9.23 -12.24 0.92
N PRO A 49 -9.40 -10.93 0.68
CA PRO A 49 -10.72 -10.33 0.50
C PRO A 49 -11.32 -10.71 -0.86
N SER A 50 -12.62 -10.45 -1.03
CA SER A 50 -13.23 -10.50 -2.37
C SER A 50 -12.70 -9.35 -3.23
N LEU A 51 -12.80 -9.48 -4.56
CA LEU A 51 -12.34 -8.44 -5.49
C LEU A 51 -13.00 -7.07 -5.21
N LEU A 52 -14.31 -7.04 -4.96
CA LEU A 52 -15.02 -5.81 -4.62
C LEU A 52 -14.50 -5.17 -3.33
N LYS A 53 -14.18 -5.99 -2.32
CA LYS A 53 -13.61 -5.48 -1.07
C LYS A 53 -12.17 -4.97 -1.27
N HIS A 54 -11.37 -5.64 -2.09
CA HIS A 54 -10.03 -5.18 -2.47
C HIS A 54 -10.06 -3.80 -3.12
N ILE A 55 -10.93 -3.61 -4.12
CA ILE A 55 -11.14 -2.31 -4.78
C ILE A 55 -11.62 -1.24 -3.77
N GLY A 56 -12.52 -1.61 -2.86
CA GLY A 56 -12.98 -0.68 -1.81
C GLY A 56 -11.86 -0.26 -0.85
N ILE A 57 -10.93 -1.14 -0.53
CA ILE A 57 -9.76 -0.85 0.31
C ILE A 57 -8.82 0.12 -0.41
N GLU A 58 -8.55 -0.11 -1.69
CA GLU A 58 -7.73 0.78 -2.53
C GLU A 58 -8.32 2.20 -2.60
N TYR A 59 -9.63 2.30 -2.87
CA TYR A 59 -10.34 3.57 -2.90
C TYR A 59 -10.31 4.30 -1.55
N GLU A 60 -10.55 3.59 -0.45
CA GLU A 60 -10.56 4.19 0.88
C GLU A 60 -9.17 4.65 1.32
N LEU A 61 -8.10 3.93 0.93
CA LEU A 61 -6.71 4.37 1.13
C LEU A 61 -6.44 5.69 0.40
N SER A 62 -6.84 5.78 -0.87
CA SER A 62 -6.71 7.00 -1.68
C SER A 62 -7.37 8.19 -0.98
N GLU A 63 -8.65 8.06 -0.64
CA GLU A 63 -9.44 9.18 -0.12
C GLU A 63 -9.06 9.55 1.33
N SER A 64 -8.85 8.56 2.19
CA SER A 64 -8.77 8.79 3.64
C SER A 64 -7.34 8.92 4.17
N ILE A 65 -6.35 8.32 3.50
CA ILE A 65 -4.98 8.24 3.98
C ILE A 65 -4.02 9.08 3.14
N PHE A 66 -4.23 9.11 1.82
CA PHE A 66 -3.26 9.69 0.88
C PHE A 66 -3.77 10.92 0.12
N ASN A 67 -4.78 11.61 0.66
CA ASN A 67 -5.29 12.89 0.16
C ASN A 67 -5.74 12.82 -1.31
N ASN A 68 -6.57 11.83 -1.65
CA ASN A 68 -7.15 11.60 -2.98
C ASN A 68 -6.11 11.32 -4.07
N ARG A 69 -4.90 10.88 -3.67
CA ARG A 69 -3.91 10.36 -4.62
C ARG A 69 -4.26 8.93 -4.97
N LYS A 70 -4.21 8.62 -6.26
CA LYS A 70 -4.44 7.28 -6.77
C LYS A 70 -3.50 6.29 -6.09
N VAL A 71 -4.05 5.19 -5.63
CA VAL A 71 -3.33 4.08 -4.98
C VAL A 71 -3.39 2.88 -5.90
N ASP A 72 -2.24 2.22 -6.12
CA ASP A 72 -2.19 0.90 -6.76
C ASP A 72 -1.88 -0.15 -5.68
N LEU A 73 -2.85 -0.99 -5.37
CA LEU A 73 -2.76 -1.95 -4.27
C LEU A 73 -2.47 -3.36 -4.78
N ILE A 74 -1.20 -3.75 -4.74
CA ILE A 74 -0.72 -5.06 -5.20
C ILE A 74 -0.65 -6.04 -4.03
N THR A 75 -1.21 -7.23 -4.19
CA THR A 75 -1.10 -8.26 -3.15
C THR A 75 0.27 -8.96 -3.19
N ARG A 76 0.84 -9.28 -2.03
CA ARG A 76 2.10 -10.05 -1.97
C ARG A 76 2.01 -11.41 -2.66
N LYS A 77 0.83 -12.04 -2.62
CA LYS A 77 0.55 -13.32 -3.28
C LYS A 77 0.57 -13.25 -4.81
N SER A 78 0.35 -12.07 -5.41
CA SER A 78 0.40 -11.88 -6.87
C SER A 78 1.80 -11.63 -7.41
N LEU A 79 2.82 -11.53 -6.53
CA LEU A 79 4.20 -11.34 -6.97
C LEU A 79 4.75 -12.60 -7.61
N ASN A 80 5.12 -12.49 -8.89
CA ASN A 80 5.87 -13.53 -9.57
C ASN A 80 7.40 -13.28 -9.44
N LYS A 81 8.20 -14.29 -9.79
CA LYS A 81 9.67 -14.25 -9.70
C LYS A 81 10.34 -13.13 -10.52
N TYR A 82 9.66 -12.57 -11.51
CA TYR A 82 10.18 -11.50 -12.37
C TYR A 82 9.84 -10.10 -11.83
N ILE A 83 8.69 -9.95 -11.18
CA ILE A 83 8.21 -8.67 -10.64
C ILE A 83 8.73 -8.45 -9.21
N ALA A 84 8.80 -9.52 -8.41
CA ALA A 84 9.22 -9.43 -7.01
C ALA A 84 10.55 -8.69 -6.81
N PRO A 85 11.64 -8.94 -7.58
CA PRO A 85 12.91 -8.25 -7.35
C PRO A 85 12.82 -6.73 -7.49
N ASN A 86 12.01 -6.23 -8.44
CA ASN A 86 11.85 -4.80 -8.68
C ASN A 86 11.06 -4.13 -7.55
N ILE A 87 10.06 -4.81 -7.01
CA ILE A 87 9.23 -4.29 -5.91
C ILE A 87 9.98 -4.35 -4.59
N LEU A 88 10.64 -5.48 -4.31
CA LEU A 88 11.34 -5.72 -3.04
C LEU A 88 12.58 -4.82 -2.87
N LYS A 89 13.21 -4.37 -3.96
CA LYS A 89 14.42 -3.54 -3.91
C LYS A 89 14.20 -2.21 -3.18
N ASP A 90 13.05 -1.58 -3.39
CA ASP A 90 12.73 -0.25 -2.86
C ASP A 90 11.60 -0.32 -1.81
N LEU A 91 11.30 -1.51 -1.30
CA LEU A 91 10.17 -1.73 -0.39
C LEU A 91 10.45 -1.10 0.98
N GLN A 92 9.58 -0.18 1.38
CA GLN A 92 9.58 0.43 2.69
C GLN A 92 8.34 -0.03 3.46
N THR A 93 8.54 -0.80 4.52
CA THR A 93 7.44 -1.24 5.39
C THR A 93 6.85 -0.03 6.11
N ILE A 94 5.53 0.16 5.97
CA ILE A 94 4.78 1.25 6.62
C ILE A 94 3.80 0.72 7.67
N TYR A 95 3.40 -0.54 7.56
CA TYR A 95 2.61 -1.26 8.56
C TYR A 95 2.99 -2.74 8.59
N GLU A 96 3.05 -3.31 9.79
CA GLU A 96 3.22 -4.74 10.03
C GLU A 96 2.50 -5.09 11.35
N GLU A 97 1.64 -6.11 11.30
CA GLU A 97 0.97 -6.64 12.49
C GLU A 97 2.02 -7.38 13.35
N LYS A 98 2.09 -7.04 14.65
CA LYS A 98 3.04 -7.63 15.61
C LYS A 98 2.50 -8.89 16.25
#